data_AF-A0A7V2ANY4-F1
#
_entry.id   AF-A0A7V2ANY4-F1
#
_cell.length_a   1.000
_cell.length_b   1.000
_cell.length_c   1.000
_cell.angle_alpha   90.00
_cell.angle_beta   90.00
_cell.angle_gamma   90.00
#
_symmetry.space_group_name_H-M   'P 1'
#
loop_
_entity.id
_entity.type
_entity.pdbx_description
1 polymer ?
#
loop_
_entity_poly.entity_id
_entity_poly.type
_entity_poly.pdbx_seq_one_letter_code
_entity_poly.pdbx_strand_id
1 'polypeptide(L)'
;MYGRFTEKAQKAITFSQESAMMLGHNYVGTEHLLLGLLKEGSGVAARVLHNQGVTEDKVLKEIEELIGRGEETGEQPLGFTPRTKRVLELSFREARRMGNDYIGTEHLLLGIMKEGESVAVRILIDLGVDPQKLLNEIVKILNEEAPGATGAPKNHSGYSNTPTLNQFGRDLTEMAREGKFDPVVGRDNEIERVIQILSRRTKNNPCLIGEPGVGKTAIAEGLAQKIVEGNIPETLRDK
;
A
#
# COMPACT_ATOMS: atom_id res chain seq x y z
N MET A 1 -14.15 13.80 14.54
CA MET A 1 -13.79 12.54 13.86
C MET A 1 -13.16 12.77 12.48
N TYR A 2 -13.52 13.83 11.74
CA TYR A 2 -13.11 14.05 10.35
C TYR A 2 -11.77 14.76 10.10
N GLY A 3 -11.07 15.27 11.12
CA GLY A 3 -9.93 16.19 10.94
C GLY A 3 -8.66 15.60 10.28
N ARG A 4 -8.69 14.34 9.83
CA ARG A 4 -7.56 13.69 9.14
C ARG A 4 -7.95 13.02 7.81
N PHE A 5 -9.13 13.29 7.27
CA PHE A 5 -9.54 12.76 5.95
C PHE A 5 -9.38 13.84 4.89
N THR A 6 -8.97 13.45 3.68
CA THR A 6 -9.04 14.31 2.49
C THR A 6 -10.50 14.66 2.16
N GLU A 7 -10.73 15.73 1.40
CA GLU A 7 -12.10 16.12 1.01
C GLU A 7 -12.84 15.00 0.27
N LYS A 8 -12.15 14.31 -0.66
CA LYS A 8 -12.71 13.14 -1.37
C LYS A 8 -13.08 12.02 -0.40
N ALA A 9 -12.21 11.70 0.55
CA ALA A 9 -12.50 10.66 1.54
C ALA A 9 -13.67 11.04 2.47
N GLN A 10 -13.78 12.32 2.86
CA GLN A 10 -14.93 12.81 3.62
C GLN A 10 -16.22 12.67 2.82
N LYS A 11 -16.20 13.06 1.54
CA LYS A 11 -17.34 12.93 0.62
C LYS A 11 -17.78 11.48 0.45
N ALA A 12 -16.83 10.56 0.29
CA ALA A 12 -17.13 9.11 0.22
C ALA A 12 -17.79 8.59 1.50
N ILE A 13 -17.35 9.05 2.68
CA ILE A 13 -17.99 8.69 3.96
C ILE A 13 -19.42 9.24 4.03
N THR A 14 -19.65 10.49 3.62
CA THR A 14 -21.01 11.06 3.56
C THR A 14 -21.89 10.24 2.63
N PHE A 15 -21.41 9.87 1.44
CA PHE A 15 -22.15 9.01 0.51
C PHE A 15 -22.44 7.62 1.07
N SER A 16 -21.58 7.08 1.94
CA SER A 16 -21.86 5.82 2.63
C SER A 16 -23.03 5.96 3.62
N GLN A 17 -23.13 7.09 4.33
CA GLN A 17 -24.25 7.36 5.25
C GLN A 17 -25.55 7.54 4.49
N GLU A 18 -25.53 8.30 3.40
CA GLU A 18 -26.68 8.48 2.51
C GLU A 18 -27.14 7.15 1.91
N SER A 19 -26.20 6.30 1.50
CA SER A 19 -26.53 4.99 0.92
C SER A 19 -27.15 4.04 1.95
N ALA A 20 -26.67 4.03 3.20
CA ALA A 20 -27.30 3.26 4.27
C ALA A 20 -28.73 3.75 4.55
N MET A 21 -28.95 5.07 4.54
CA MET A 21 -30.28 5.66 4.71
C MET A 21 -31.24 5.27 3.57
N MET A 22 -30.80 5.40 2.31
CA MET A 22 -31.62 5.03 1.14
C MET A 22 -31.96 3.54 1.09
N LEU A 23 -31.10 2.68 1.65
CA LEU A 23 -31.35 1.23 1.75
C LEU A 23 -32.17 0.84 2.98
N GLY A 24 -32.54 1.80 3.85
CA GLY A 24 -33.26 1.52 5.10
C GLY A 24 -32.42 0.78 6.14
N HIS A 25 -31.09 0.94 6.11
CA HIS A 25 -30.16 0.29 7.02
C HIS A 25 -29.83 1.17 8.22
N ASN A 26 -30.08 0.65 9.44
CA ASN A 26 -29.85 1.38 10.70
C ASN A 26 -28.38 1.71 10.99
N TYR A 27 -27.44 1.01 10.35
CA TYR A 27 -25.99 1.18 10.55
C TYR A 27 -25.25 1.23 9.22
N VAL A 28 -24.16 2.00 9.19
CA VAL A 28 -23.26 2.07 8.05
C VAL A 28 -22.25 0.92 8.11
N GLY A 29 -22.55 -0.16 7.38
CA GLY A 29 -21.63 -1.27 7.12
C GLY A 29 -20.54 -0.96 6.09
N THR A 30 -19.69 -1.94 5.85
CA THR A 30 -18.53 -1.83 4.94
C THR A 30 -18.94 -1.68 3.48
N GLU A 31 -20.06 -2.30 3.12
CA GLU A 31 -20.69 -2.28 1.80
C GLU A 31 -21.15 -0.88 1.40
N HIS A 32 -21.68 -0.12 2.37
CA HIS A 32 -22.04 1.28 2.14
C HIS A 32 -20.79 2.13 1.93
N LEU A 33 -19.71 1.83 2.65
CA LEU A 33 -18.43 2.52 2.47
C LEU A 33 -17.86 2.24 1.08
N LEU A 34 -17.94 0.99 0.60
CA LEU A 34 -17.57 0.62 -0.77
C LEU A 34 -18.40 1.39 -1.81
N LEU A 35 -19.72 1.44 -1.63
CA LEU A 35 -20.61 2.19 -2.52
C LEU A 35 -20.33 3.71 -2.46
N GLY A 36 -20.02 4.24 -1.28
CA GLY A 36 -19.63 5.64 -1.11
C GLY A 36 -18.32 5.99 -1.81
N LEU A 37 -17.34 5.07 -1.82
CA LEU A 37 -16.09 5.24 -2.57
C LEU A 37 -16.33 5.28 -4.09
N LEU A 38 -17.26 4.48 -4.62
CA LEU A 38 -17.66 4.53 -6.02
C LEU A 38 -18.39 5.83 -6.36
N LYS A 39 -19.38 6.23 -5.55
CA LYS A 39 -20.17 7.46 -5.73
C LYS A 39 -19.35 8.74 -5.71
N GLU A 40 -18.24 8.75 -4.97
CA GLU A 40 -17.33 9.88 -5.00
C GLU A 40 -16.74 10.09 -6.41
N GLY A 41 -16.49 9.01 -7.14
CA GLY A 41 -16.23 8.97 -8.59
C GLY A 41 -14.87 9.51 -9.05
N SER A 42 -14.25 10.42 -8.29
CA SER A 42 -13.04 11.13 -8.72
C SER A 42 -11.76 10.69 -8.01
N GLY A 43 -11.88 9.87 -6.97
CA GLY A 43 -10.81 9.38 -6.12
C GLY A 43 -10.12 8.15 -6.71
N VAL A 44 -8.94 7.86 -6.16
CA VAL A 44 -8.14 6.70 -6.55
C VAL A 44 -8.93 5.40 -6.38
N ALA A 45 -9.69 5.27 -5.29
CA ALA A 45 -10.51 4.07 -5.06
C ALA A 45 -11.58 3.87 -6.14
N ALA A 46 -12.31 4.92 -6.52
CA ALA A 46 -13.32 4.85 -7.57
C ALA A 46 -12.70 4.41 -8.90
N ARG A 47 -11.57 5.02 -9.28
CA ARG A 47 -10.87 4.68 -10.53
C ARG A 47 -10.40 3.22 -10.56
N VAL A 48 -9.78 2.75 -9.48
CA VAL A 48 -9.33 1.35 -9.37
C VAL A 48 -10.51 0.39 -9.50
N LEU A 49 -11.62 0.67 -8.79
CA LEU A 49 -12.81 -0.17 -8.83
C LEU A 49 -13.44 -0.20 -10.23
N HIS A 50 -13.51 0.95 -10.91
CA HIS A 50 -13.99 1.03 -12.29
C HIS A 50 -13.12 0.26 -13.29
N ASN A 51 -11.79 0.30 -13.13
CA ASN A 51 -10.89 -0.47 -13.97
C ASN A 51 -11.07 -1.99 -13.81
N GLN A 52 -11.50 -2.43 -12.62
CA GLN A 52 -11.91 -3.83 -12.37
C GLN A 52 -13.35 -4.12 -12.82
N GLY A 53 -14.02 -3.19 -13.49
CA GLY A 53 -15.38 -3.36 -13.99
C GLY A 53 -16.45 -3.29 -12.90
N VAL A 54 -16.11 -2.81 -11.70
CA VAL A 54 -17.05 -2.56 -10.60
C VAL A 54 -17.74 -1.23 -10.84
N THR A 55 -19.07 -1.26 -10.83
CA THR A 55 -19.92 -0.07 -10.99
C THR A 55 -20.85 0.06 -9.79
N GLU A 56 -21.36 1.26 -9.55
CA GLU A 56 -22.33 1.53 -8.48
C GLU A 56 -23.54 0.61 -8.59
N ASP A 57 -24.11 0.46 -9.78
CA ASP A 57 -25.29 -0.39 -10.01
C ASP A 57 -25.05 -1.86 -9.65
N LYS A 58 -23.86 -2.38 -9.98
CA LYS A 58 -23.49 -3.77 -9.65
C LYS A 58 -23.37 -3.94 -8.15
N VAL A 59 -22.68 -3.02 -7.48
CA VAL A 59 -22.51 -3.07 -6.01
C VAL A 59 -23.85 -2.90 -5.31
N LEU A 60 -24.71 -1.99 -5.77
CA LEU A 60 -26.04 -1.77 -5.20
C LEU A 60 -26.88 -3.05 -5.29
N LYS A 61 -26.88 -3.70 -6.45
CA LYS A 61 -27.59 -4.97 -6.66
C LYS A 61 -27.09 -6.07 -5.72
N GLU A 62 -25.78 -6.23 -5.58
CA GLU A 62 -25.20 -7.21 -4.64
C GLU A 62 -25.54 -6.90 -3.17
N ILE A 63 -25.61 -5.62 -2.78
CA ILE A 63 -26.05 -5.23 -1.43
C ILE A 63 -27.50 -5.66 -1.19
N GLU A 64 -28.38 -5.40 -2.15
CA GLU A 64 -29.79 -5.79 -2.07
C GLU A 64 -29.97 -7.30 -2.03
N GLU A 65 -29.16 -8.07 -2.76
CA GLU A 65 -29.21 -9.53 -2.77
C GLU A 65 -28.66 -10.15 -1.47
N LEU A 66 -27.59 -9.58 -0.89
CA LEU A 66 -26.94 -10.13 0.31
C LEU A 66 -27.57 -9.68 1.63
N ILE A 67 -28.06 -8.44 1.71
CA ILE A 67 -28.59 -7.84 2.95
C ILE A 67 -30.10 -7.59 2.85
N GLY A 68 -30.60 -7.25 1.66
CA GLY A 68 -31.97 -6.79 1.44
C GLY A 68 -32.10 -5.27 1.52
N ARG A 69 -33.35 -4.80 1.49
CA ARG A 69 -33.72 -3.42 1.80
C ARG A 69 -34.51 -3.39 3.10
N GLY A 70 -34.21 -2.42 3.96
CA GLY A 70 -35.00 -2.12 5.17
C GLY A 70 -36.18 -1.19 4.90
N GLU A 71 -36.88 -0.81 5.97
CA GLU A 71 -37.90 0.24 5.89
C GLU A 71 -37.22 1.60 5.73
N GLU A 72 -37.64 2.35 4.70
CA GLU A 72 -37.13 3.68 4.44
C GLU A 72 -37.80 4.66 5.42
N THR A 73 -37.18 4.84 6.58
CA THR A 73 -37.65 5.78 7.61
C THR A 73 -37.20 7.21 7.35
N GLY A 74 -36.22 7.41 6.47
CA GLY A 74 -35.55 8.69 6.24
C GLY A 74 -34.69 9.15 7.43
N GLU A 75 -34.51 8.30 8.44
CA GLU A 75 -33.69 8.60 9.61
C GLU A 75 -32.21 8.39 9.30
N GLN A 76 -31.35 9.21 9.91
CA GLN A 76 -29.91 9.01 9.78
C GLN A 76 -29.48 7.71 10.46
N PRO A 77 -28.52 6.96 9.87
CA PRO A 77 -27.97 5.77 10.50
C PRO A 77 -27.41 6.09 11.90
N LEU A 78 -27.62 5.17 12.84
CA LEU A 78 -27.18 5.29 14.24
C LEU A 78 -25.65 5.34 14.39
N GLY A 79 -24.92 5.01 13.33
CA GLY A 79 -23.47 5.12 13.22
C GLY A 79 -22.85 3.99 12.41
N PHE A 80 -21.54 3.82 12.56
CA PHE A 80 -20.76 2.78 11.88
C PHE A 80 -20.82 1.44 12.62
N THR A 81 -20.89 0.34 11.86
CA THR A 81 -20.72 -1.01 12.43
C THR A 81 -19.32 -1.20 13.04
N PRO A 82 -19.11 -2.15 13.97
CA PRO A 82 -17.78 -2.44 14.51
C PRO A 82 -16.74 -2.76 13.43
N ARG A 83 -17.14 -3.46 12.36
CA ARG A 83 -16.26 -3.76 11.21
C ARG A 83 -15.90 -2.51 10.43
N THR A 84 -16.86 -1.62 10.15
CA THR A 84 -16.58 -0.34 9.49
C THR A 84 -15.64 0.54 10.33
N LYS A 85 -15.81 0.58 11.65
CA LYS A 85 -14.88 1.29 12.55
C LYS A 85 -13.46 0.73 12.44
N ARG A 86 -13.32 -0.60 12.41
CA ARG A 86 -12.02 -1.25 12.22
C ARG A 86 -11.42 -0.93 10.84
N VAL A 87 -12.22 -0.92 9.78
CA VAL A 87 -11.78 -0.46 8.45
C VAL A 87 -11.21 0.96 8.51
N LEU A 88 -11.86 1.90 9.19
CA LEU A 88 -11.36 3.27 9.35
C LEU A 88 -10.04 3.32 10.12
N GLU A 89 -9.87 2.50 11.16
CA GLU A 89 -8.61 2.37 11.90
C GLU A 89 -7.48 1.79 11.03
N LEU A 90 -7.78 0.76 10.24
CA LEU A 90 -6.83 0.17 9.29
C LEU A 90 -6.44 1.18 8.23
N SER A 91 -7.39 1.94 7.69
CA SER A 91 -7.16 3.01 6.72
C SER A 91 -6.21 4.08 7.26
N PHE A 92 -6.35 4.44 8.53
CA PHE A 92 -5.42 5.36 9.19
C PHE A 92 -3.99 4.79 9.29
N ARG A 93 -3.85 3.50 9.62
CA ARG A 93 -2.53 2.84 9.64
C ARG A 93 -1.91 2.77 8.26
N GLU A 94 -2.70 2.50 7.22
CA GLU A 94 -2.24 2.47 5.84
C GLU A 94 -1.76 3.85 5.38
N ALA A 95 -2.52 4.92 5.68
CA ALA A 95 -2.08 6.29 5.40
C ALA A 95 -0.72 6.61 6.05
N ARG A 96 -0.57 6.26 7.33
CA ARG A 96 0.71 6.45 8.04
C ARG A 96 1.85 5.60 7.48
N ARG A 97 1.57 4.35 7.07
CA ARG A 97 2.55 3.47 6.44
C ARG A 97 3.06 4.03 5.10
N MET A 98 2.20 4.72 4.37
CA MET A 98 2.52 5.40 3.11
C MET A 98 3.12 6.81 3.30
N GLY A 99 3.35 7.24 4.55
CA GLY A 99 3.89 8.58 4.84
C GLY A 99 2.87 9.71 4.65
N ASN A 100 1.59 9.39 4.47
CA ASN A 100 0.52 10.37 4.27
C ASN A 100 -0.03 10.84 5.62
N ASP A 101 -0.14 12.16 5.79
CA ASP A 101 -0.73 12.78 6.99
C ASP A 101 -2.26 12.72 7.01
N TYR A 102 -2.86 12.54 5.83
CA TYR A 102 -4.31 12.48 5.61
C TYR A 102 -4.72 11.13 5.02
N ILE A 103 -5.91 10.69 5.39
CA ILE A 103 -6.57 9.49 4.89
C ILE A 103 -7.31 9.86 3.60
N GLY A 104 -6.85 9.31 2.49
CA GLY A 104 -7.49 9.38 1.18
C GLY A 104 -8.39 8.18 0.86
N THR A 105 -8.96 8.20 -0.35
CA THR A 105 -9.90 7.16 -0.82
C THR A 105 -9.23 5.79 -0.98
N GLU A 106 -8.00 5.78 -1.47
CA GLU A 106 -7.11 4.62 -1.58
C GLU A 106 -6.89 3.95 -0.23
N HIS A 107 -6.68 4.73 0.82
CA HIS A 107 -6.45 4.22 2.16
C HIS A 107 -7.72 3.57 2.72
N LEU A 108 -8.89 4.15 2.44
CA LEU A 108 -10.18 3.54 2.78
C LEU A 108 -10.38 2.20 2.08
N LEU A 109 -10.11 2.12 0.78
CA LEU A 109 -10.21 0.88 0.02
C LEU A 109 -9.21 -0.18 0.53
N LEU A 110 -7.98 0.21 0.84
CA LEU A 110 -6.98 -0.66 1.46
C LEU A 110 -7.43 -1.15 2.84
N GLY A 111 -8.07 -0.29 3.63
CA GLY A 111 -8.66 -0.67 4.92
C GLY A 111 -9.73 -1.75 4.77
N ILE A 112 -10.60 -1.64 3.76
CA ILE A 112 -11.61 -2.67 3.44
C ILE A 112 -10.93 -3.99 3.10
N MET A 113 -9.90 -3.97 2.24
CA MET A 113 -9.16 -5.17 1.85
C MET A 113 -8.43 -5.83 3.02
N LYS A 114 -7.90 -5.03 3.96
CA LYS A 114 -7.17 -5.51 5.14
C LYS A 114 -8.07 -6.11 6.22
N GLU A 115 -9.31 -5.65 6.33
CA GLU A 115 -10.30 -6.25 7.24
C GLU A 115 -10.62 -7.69 6.82
N GLY A 116 -10.56 -7.99 5.51
CA GLY A 116 -10.67 -9.33 4.93
C GLY A 116 -12.08 -9.91 4.94
N GLU A 117 -12.66 -10.15 6.12
CA GLU A 117 -13.97 -10.78 6.28
C GLU A 117 -15.10 -9.74 6.39
N SER A 118 -15.26 -8.90 5.36
CA SER A 118 -16.31 -7.88 5.34
C SER A 118 -17.28 -8.09 4.18
N VAL A 119 -18.50 -7.55 4.32
CA VAL A 119 -19.52 -7.63 3.25
C VAL A 119 -19.00 -6.97 1.97
N ALA A 120 -18.27 -5.85 2.09
CA ALA A 120 -17.64 -5.21 0.94
C ALA A 120 -16.65 -6.12 0.20
N VAL A 121 -15.82 -6.87 0.93
CA VAL A 121 -14.88 -7.84 0.31
C VAL A 121 -15.66 -8.96 -0.37
N ARG A 122 -16.72 -9.46 0.26
CA ARG A 122 -17.59 -10.48 -0.33
C ARG A 122 -18.23 -10.00 -1.63
N ILE A 123 -18.80 -8.80 -1.66
CA ILE A 123 -19.36 -8.18 -2.87
C ILE A 123 -18.30 -8.12 -3.98
N LEU A 124 -17.08 -7.70 -3.66
CA LEU A 124 -16.01 -7.63 -4.65
C LEU A 124 -15.65 -9.02 -5.22
N ILE A 125 -15.59 -10.04 -4.37
CA ILE A 125 -15.36 -11.43 -4.80
C ILE A 125 -16.51 -11.94 -5.68
N ASP A 126 -17.76 -11.68 -5.29
CA ASP A 126 -18.95 -12.11 -6.04
C ASP A 126 -19.02 -11.42 -7.42
N LEU A 127 -18.53 -10.18 -7.52
CA LEU A 127 -18.34 -9.45 -8.78
C LEU A 127 -17.10 -9.89 -9.59
N GLY A 128 -16.35 -10.89 -9.12
CA GLY A 128 -15.18 -11.47 -9.81
C GLY A 128 -13.89 -10.68 -9.64
N VAL A 129 -13.83 -9.76 -8.67
CA VAL A 129 -12.62 -8.99 -8.37
C VAL A 129 -11.69 -9.82 -7.50
N ASP A 130 -10.44 -9.97 -7.94
CA ASP A 130 -9.38 -10.58 -7.16
C ASP A 130 -8.76 -9.54 -6.21
N PRO A 131 -8.85 -9.71 -4.88
CA PRO A 131 -8.29 -8.76 -3.91
C PRO A 131 -6.80 -8.50 -4.11
N GLN A 132 -6.01 -9.50 -4.54
CA GLN A 132 -4.58 -9.31 -4.78
C GLN A 132 -4.33 -8.44 -6.00
N LYS A 133 -5.11 -8.61 -7.08
CA LYS A 133 -5.01 -7.76 -8.27
C LYS A 133 -5.42 -6.33 -7.97
N LEU A 134 -6.49 -6.14 -7.19
CA LEU A 134 -6.96 -4.83 -6.76
C LEU A 134 -5.87 -4.07 -5.99
N LEU A 135 -5.19 -4.74 -5.04
CA LEU A 135 -4.07 -4.16 -4.30
C LEU A 135 -2.92 -3.70 -5.21
N ASN A 136 -2.55 -4.54 -6.18
CA ASN A 136 -1.48 -4.21 -7.13
C ASN A 136 -1.85 -3.00 -8.01
N GLU A 137 -3.12 -2.88 -8.39
CA GLU A 137 -3.60 -1.75 -9.18
C GLU A 137 -3.61 -0.44 -8.39
N ILE A 138 -4.02 -0.46 -7.11
CA ILE A 138 -3.92 0.71 -6.23
C ILE A 138 -2.47 1.21 -6.19
N VAL A 139 -1.50 0.32 -5.96
CA VAL A 139 -0.08 0.68 -5.90
C VAL A 139 0.40 1.25 -7.23
N LYS A 140 0.03 0.63 -8.35
CA LYS A 140 0.38 1.13 -9.70
C LYS A 140 -0.10 2.56 -9.91
N ILE A 141 -1.36 2.83 -9.60
CA ILE A 141 -1.96 4.15 -9.74
C ILE A 141 -1.28 5.19 -8.84
N LEU A 142 -0.97 4.83 -7.59
CA LEU A 142 -0.30 5.74 -6.67
C LEU A 142 1.11 6.12 -7.14
N ASN A 143 1.82 5.17 -7.77
CA ASN A 143 3.13 5.45 -8.37
C ASN A 143 3.04 6.33 -9.62
N GLU A 144 1.97 6.22 -10.39
CA GLU A 144 1.72 7.07 -11.57
C GLU A 144 1.33 8.52 -11.20
N GLU A 145 0.63 8.72 -10.07
CA GLU A 145 0.22 10.05 -9.60
C GLU A 145 1.27 10.79 -8.77
N ALA A 146 2.40 10.16 -8.44
CA ALA A 146 3.51 10.82 -7.76
C ALA A 146 4.10 11.93 -8.66
N PRO A 147 4.01 13.22 -8.28
CA PRO A 147 4.56 14.31 -9.08
C PRO A 147 6.09 14.23 -9.04
N GLY A 148 6.69 13.70 -10.10
CA GLY A 148 8.15 13.53 -10.20
C GLY A 148 8.62 12.39 -11.11
N ALA A 149 7.73 11.51 -11.58
CA ALA A 149 8.10 10.37 -12.42
C ALA A 149 8.21 10.72 -13.92
N THR A 150 9.00 11.73 -14.30
CA THR A 150 9.55 11.81 -15.67
C THR A 150 10.91 11.12 -15.68
N GLY A 151 10.91 9.80 -15.89
CA GLY A 151 12.16 9.05 -15.98
C GLY A 151 11.99 7.56 -16.17
N ALA A 152 11.61 7.16 -17.39
CA ALA A 152 11.72 5.81 -17.98
C ALA A 152 11.03 4.63 -17.24
N PRO A 153 10.52 3.63 -17.98
CA PRO A 153 9.87 2.47 -17.36
C PRO A 153 10.93 1.63 -16.63
N LYS A 154 10.99 1.73 -15.30
CA LYS A 154 11.82 0.84 -14.50
C LYS A 154 11.13 -0.52 -14.43
N ASN A 155 11.74 -1.51 -15.09
CA ASN A 155 11.52 -2.92 -14.78
C ASN A 155 11.81 -3.13 -13.29
N HIS A 156 10.77 -3.07 -12.46
CA HIS A 156 10.81 -3.57 -11.08
C HIS A 156 10.75 -5.10 -11.09
N SER A 157 11.74 -5.74 -11.71
CA SER A 157 12.04 -7.14 -11.47
C SER A 157 12.78 -7.23 -10.13
N GLY A 158 12.05 -7.46 -9.04
CA GLY A 158 12.69 -7.76 -7.75
C GLY A 158 11.82 -7.69 -6.50
N TYR A 159 10.63 -7.08 -6.55
CA TYR A 159 9.80 -6.89 -5.34
C TYR A 159 9.09 -8.15 -4.83
N SER A 160 9.43 -9.35 -5.33
CA SER A 160 8.52 -10.50 -5.25
C SER A 160 8.83 -11.61 -4.24
N ASN A 161 9.91 -11.62 -3.44
CA ASN A 161 10.22 -12.86 -2.70
C ASN A 161 10.44 -12.80 -1.17
N THR A 162 10.27 -11.68 -0.47
CA THR A 162 10.54 -11.64 1.00
C THR A 162 9.57 -10.76 1.83
N PRO A 163 8.30 -11.18 2.02
CA PRO A 163 7.30 -10.42 2.78
C PRO A 163 7.71 -10.08 4.22
N THR A 164 8.42 -10.98 4.90
CA THR A 164 8.89 -10.78 6.28
C THR A 164 10.05 -9.79 6.37
N LEU A 165 10.95 -9.78 5.38
CA LEU A 165 12.11 -8.88 5.38
C LEU A 165 11.67 -7.43 5.16
N ASN A 166 10.64 -7.21 4.33
CA ASN A 166 10.07 -5.88 4.07
C ASN A 166 9.39 -5.26 5.29
N GLN A 167 8.96 -6.07 6.27
CA GLN A 167 8.30 -5.56 7.48
C GLN A 167 9.31 -5.03 8.52
N PHE A 168 10.51 -5.59 8.59
CA PHE A 168 11.49 -5.30 9.65
C PHE A 168 12.85 -4.78 9.14
N GLY A 169 13.10 -4.87 7.83
CA GLY A 169 14.33 -4.44 7.17
C GLY A 169 14.17 -3.12 6.41
N ARG A 170 15.31 -2.61 5.93
CA ARG A 170 15.40 -1.48 5.00
C ARG A 170 16.25 -1.91 3.82
N ASP A 171 15.85 -1.54 2.61
CA ASP A 171 16.62 -1.82 1.39
C ASP A 171 17.67 -0.71 1.18
N LEU A 172 18.94 -1.04 1.43
CA LEU A 172 20.05 -0.11 1.22
C LEU A 172 20.33 0.14 -0.28
N THR A 173 20.04 -0.82 -1.17
CA THR A 173 20.25 -0.65 -2.61
C THR A 173 19.24 0.33 -3.21
N GLU A 174 17.99 0.30 -2.74
CA GLU A 174 16.98 1.30 -3.09
C GLU A 174 17.37 2.69 -2.58
N MET A 175 17.75 2.80 -1.30
CA MET A 175 18.18 4.07 -0.72
C MET A 175 19.42 4.67 -1.42
N ALA A 176 20.35 3.82 -1.87
CA ALA A 176 21.51 4.25 -2.66
C ALA A 176 21.10 4.75 -4.05
N ARG A 177 20.12 4.10 -4.70
CA ARG A 177 19.57 4.52 -6.00
C ARG A 177 18.85 5.87 -5.92
N GLU A 178 18.26 6.19 -4.77
CA GLU A 178 17.64 7.49 -4.48
C GLU A 178 18.64 8.57 -4.06
N GLY A 179 19.94 8.24 -3.92
CA GLY A 179 20.97 9.20 -3.53
C GLY A 179 20.90 9.63 -2.06
N LYS A 180 20.33 8.80 -1.17
CA LYS A 180 20.13 9.14 0.25
C LYS A 180 21.37 8.96 1.14
N PHE A 181 22.48 8.46 0.60
CA PHE A 181 23.72 8.25 1.34
C PHE A 181 24.78 9.25 0.92
N ASP A 182 25.49 9.79 1.90
CA ASP A 182 26.73 10.54 1.66
C ASP A 182 27.82 9.60 1.08
N PRO A 183 28.79 10.13 0.32
CA PRO A 183 29.90 9.33 -0.18
C PRO A 183 30.72 8.75 0.98
N VAL A 184 30.94 7.44 0.97
CA VAL A 184 31.73 6.76 2.01
C VAL A 184 33.21 7.04 1.81
N VAL A 185 33.82 7.80 2.74
CA VAL A 185 35.24 8.20 2.65
C VAL A 185 36.14 7.19 3.35
N GLY A 186 37.15 6.68 2.64
CA GLY A 186 38.30 5.96 3.24
C GLY A 186 38.02 4.51 3.68
N ARG A 187 36.97 3.88 3.17
CA ARG A 187 36.60 2.47 3.47
C ARG A 187 36.66 1.54 2.25
N ASP A 188 37.39 1.95 1.21
CA ASP A 188 37.44 1.25 -0.06
C ASP A 188 37.95 -0.19 0.07
N ASN A 189 39.01 -0.39 0.86
CA ASN A 189 39.63 -1.70 1.08
C ASN A 189 38.66 -2.68 1.78
N GLU A 190 37.92 -2.20 2.78
CA GLU A 190 36.93 -3.02 3.49
C GLU A 190 35.74 -3.38 2.59
N ILE A 191 35.24 -2.43 1.80
CA ILE A 191 34.13 -2.68 0.87
C ILE A 191 34.56 -3.70 -0.20
N GLU A 192 35.75 -3.55 -0.78
CA GLU A 192 36.30 -4.52 -1.73
C GLU A 192 36.44 -5.91 -1.11
N ARG A 193 36.89 -5.98 0.15
CA ARG A 193 37.00 -7.26 0.86
C ARG A 193 35.63 -7.92 1.06
N VAL A 194 34.59 -7.14 1.34
CA VAL A 194 33.20 -7.62 1.45
C VAL A 194 32.71 -8.19 0.11
N ILE A 195 32.91 -7.46 -0.99
CA ILE A 195 32.56 -7.91 -2.36
C ILE A 195 33.26 -9.23 -2.69
N GLN A 196 34.55 -9.33 -2.36
CA GLN A 196 35.35 -10.53 -2.60
C GLN A 196 34.82 -11.74 -1.81
N ILE A 197 34.36 -11.54 -0.56
CA ILE A 197 33.78 -12.61 0.26
C ILE A 197 32.42 -13.04 -0.30
N LEU A 198 31.54 -12.09 -0.63
CA LEU A 198 30.22 -12.36 -1.20
C LEU A 198 30.29 -13.11 -2.53
N SER A 199 31.34 -12.88 -3.31
CA SER A 199 31.57 -13.55 -4.61
C SER A 199 32.04 -15.02 -4.50
N ARG A 200 32.31 -15.53 -3.30
CA ARG A 200 32.77 -16.92 -3.10
C ARG A 200 31.62 -17.91 -3.28
N ARG A 201 31.93 -19.12 -3.76
CA ARG A 201 30.95 -20.22 -3.82
C ARG A 201 30.59 -20.82 -2.46
N THR A 202 31.51 -20.74 -1.50
CA THR A 202 31.35 -21.26 -0.13
C THR A 202 31.87 -20.25 0.88
N LYS A 203 31.24 -20.16 2.06
CA LYS A 203 31.58 -19.17 3.11
C LYS A 203 31.49 -17.73 2.57
N ASN A 204 30.37 -17.43 1.93
CA ASN A 204 30.08 -16.15 1.29
C ASN A 204 29.43 -15.12 2.22
N ASN A 205 29.29 -15.41 3.52
CA ASN A 205 28.69 -14.52 4.50
C ASN A 205 29.79 -13.70 5.21
N PRO A 206 30.01 -12.43 4.85
CA PRO A 206 30.99 -11.58 5.53
C PRO A 206 30.54 -11.23 6.95
N CYS A 207 31.49 -11.14 7.88
CA CYS A 207 31.26 -10.67 9.24
C CYS A 207 32.20 -9.49 9.52
N LEU A 208 31.63 -8.32 9.80
CA LEU A 208 32.37 -7.10 10.09
C LEU A 208 32.66 -7.01 11.60
N ILE A 209 33.93 -7.01 11.97
CA ILE A 209 34.39 -6.96 13.36
C ILE A 209 35.13 -5.64 13.61
N GLY A 210 34.88 -5.00 14.75
CA GLY A 210 35.60 -3.79 15.19
C GLY A 210 34.93 -3.14 16.39
N GLU A 211 35.52 -2.07 16.91
CA GLU A 211 34.97 -1.31 18.05
C GLU A 211 33.62 -0.64 17.73
N PRO A 212 32.75 -0.40 18.73
CA PRO A 212 31.51 0.37 18.52
C PRO A 212 31.80 1.76 17.93
N GLY A 213 30.95 2.26 17.04
CA GLY A 213 31.08 3.61 16.49
C GLY A 213 32.07 3.79 15.32
N VAL A 214 32.85 2.77 14.96
CA VAL A 214 33.83 2.86 13.84
C VAL A 214 33.20 2.96 12.43
N GLY A 215 31.87 3.04 12.31
CA GLY A 215 31.22 3.15 11.00
C GLY A 215 31.07 1.83 10.24
N LYS A 216 30.85 0.70 10.94
CA LYS A 216 30.52 -0.59 10.31
C LYS A 216 29.33 -0.50 9.34
N THR A 217 28.34 0.31 9.68
CA THR A 217 27.16 0.57 8.84
C THR A 217 27.55 1.23 7.52
N ALA A 218 28.52 2.15 7.51
CA ALA A 218 28.98 2.83 6.31
C ALA A 218 29.60 1.88 5.28
N ILE A 219 30.17 0.75 5.72
CA ILE A 219 30.67 -0.29 4.81
C ILE A 219 29.50 -0.96 4.05
N ALA A 220 28.36 -1.16 4.72
CA ALA A 220 27.17 -1.72 4.08
C ALA A 220 26.51 -0.71 3.11
N GLU A 221 26.49 0.57 3.46
CA GLU A 221 26.01 1.66 2.60
C GLU A 221 26.90 1.82 1.36
N GLY A 222 28.23 1.78 1.53
CA GLY A 222 29.19 1.83 0.44
C GLY A 222 29.12 0.61 -0.49
N LEU A 223 28.82 -0.58 0.05
CA LEU A 223 28.52 -1.75 -0.77
C LEU A 223 27.27 -1.52 -1.64
N ALA A 224 26.21 -0.95 -1.06
CA ALA A 224 24.98 -0.63 -1.80
C ALA A 224 25.23 0.38 -2.93
N GLN A 225 26.04 1.42 -2.68
CA GLN A 225 26.48 2.37 -3.71
C GLN A 225 27.21 1.64 -4.85
N LYS A 226 28.20 0.77 -4.55
CA LYS A 226 28.92 0.01 -5.60
C LYS A 226 28.04 -0.93 -6.40
N ILE A 227 27.02 -1.53 -5.78
CA ILE A 227 26.02 -2.37 -6.47
C ILE A 227 25.23 -1.53 -7.48
N VAL A 228 24.75 -0.35 -7.08
CA VAL A 228 23.96 0.55 -7.94
C VAL A 228 24.79 1.12 -9.10
N GLU A 229 26.05 1.46 -8.84
CA GLU A 229 27.00 1.94 -9.86
C GLU A 229 27.42 0.85 -10.86
N GLY A 230 27.14 -0.42 -10.57
CA GLY A 230 27.59 -1.56 -11.37
C GLY A 230 29.06 -1.93 -11.17
N ASN A 231 29.71 -1.35 -10.15
CA ASN A 231 31.09 -1.56 -9.73
C ASN A 231 31.25 -2.85 -8.91
N ILE A 232 30.60 -3.94 -9.35
CA ILE A 232 30.63 -5.27 -8.74
C ILE A 232 30.89 -6.36 -9.78
N PRO A 233 31.49 -7.51 -9.41
CA PRO A 233 31.65 -8.65 -10.30
C PRO A 233 30.30 -9.17 -10.83
N GLU A 234 30.27 -9.69 -12.05
CA GLU A 234 29.05 -10.25 -12.67
C GLU A 234 28.40 -11.34 -11.82
N THR A 235 29.17 -12.06 -11.01
CA THR A 235 28.66 -13.10 -10.09
C THR A 235 27.70 -12.60 -9.02
N LEU A 236 27.66 -11.29 -8.79
CA LEU A 236 26.80 -10.59 -7.83
C LEU A 236 25.74 -9.71 -8.48
N ARG A 237 25.71 -9.59 -9.81
CA ARG A 237 24.64 -8.83 -10.50
C ARG A 237 23.31 -9.59 -10.36
N ASP A 238 22.25 -8.84 -10.10
CA ASP A 238 20.86 -9.32 -9.99
C ASP A 238 20.61 -10.44 -8.95
N LYS A 239 21.49 -10.54 -7.94
CA LYS A 239 21.31 -11.38 -6.75
C LYS A 239 20.81 -10.58 -5.56
#